data_AF-A0A1G2W7S7-F1
#
_entry.id   AF-A0A1G2W7S7-F1
#
_cell.length_a   1.000
_cell.length_b   1.000
_cell.length_c   1.000
_cell.angle_alpha   90.00
_cell.angle_beta   90.00
_cell.angle_gamma   90.00
#
_symmetry.space_group_name_H-M   'P 1'
#
loop_
_entity.id
_entity.type
_entity.pdbx_description
1 polymer ?
#
loop_
_entity_poly.entity_id
_entity_poly.type
_entity_poly.pdbx_seq_one_letter_code
_entity_poly.pdbx_strand_id
1 'polypeptide(L)'
;MLQSRISLFLLLMLLIALPAHAKITFGVVTSANSLLWSEKQAGFLTNYLANQLAEEVSVQTFSSEKTLHAWLSRYRLVDVAILSDSYLASQAPGEFFPLAGYVLRQSPQKTSPELIVARQGLNPWQLQKLQKILFTMGDNPTGLNILNELQVLAIVPPGLSPKELADLLPKAPEIPTEPKSEPAPATEPTLAIKTPEPQILVTAPPAPASRPPETAIVHVEPSPPPAKPAAPAPVVKPPVPPEERDLPRQGEALMEIPRGKNETDRTASGTQASYRVEWVADEVYAALSSPGGSATSNAFFVVGPEYVVAGGAHMTKQAVDDLVTAIRTVTPKPLRYFILAHHHIGYSHIDFDFPAGVDLIISWQTWKAMDDEIREVNRPILFFSDGLTLKLGERTIILTNMGRAHTEGDTLVFLPESEVLFTSDLVYVKSVGYMGDGHMEDWLLTLEFIERLGARKIIPGFGPISSTDEIVRFKDFFREMVTAVLKHLERGDSLEQTLRTFSLPEYRNYNGYDQFLRLNVRRAYLDLKENFLK
;
A
#
# COMPACT_ATOMS: atom_id res chain seq x y z
N MET A 1 -16.73 -15.78 -4.32
CA MET A 1 -15.68 -14.91 -4.92
C MET A 1 -15.90 -13.44 -4.56
N LEU A 2 -17.08 -12.85 -4.80
CA LEU A 2 -17.37 -11.45 -4.49
C LEU A 2 -17.26 -11.12 -2.98
N GLN A 3 -18.03 -11.83 -2.15
CA GLN A 3 -17.97 -11.71 -0.69
C GLN A 3 -16.57 -12.00 -0.14
N SER A 4 -15.85 -12.98 -0.69
CA SER A 4 -14.50 -13.35 -0.25
C SER A 4 -13.43 -12.28 -0.53
N ARG A 5 -13.55 -11.52 -1.64
CA ARG A 5 -12.58 -10.47 -2.03
C ARG A 5 -12.73 -9.23 -1.17
N ILE A 6 -13.98 -8.91 -0.86
CA ILE A 6 -14.28 -7.76 -0.05
C ILE A 6 -13.96 -8.13 1.41
N SER A 7 -14.31 -9.36 1.89
CA SER A 7 -14.20 -9.71 3.33
C SER A 7 -12.77 -9.67 3.82
N LEU A 8 -11.88 -9.94 2.89
CA LEU A 8 -10.46 -9.82 3.08
C LEU A 8 -10.05 -8.35 3.18
N PHE A 9 -10.47 -7.50 2.24
CA PHE A 9 -10.18 -6.05 2.21
C PHE A 9 -10.58 -5.36 3.53
N LEU A 10 -11.69 -5.77 4.12
CA LEU A 10 -12.24 -5.12 5.31
C LEU A 10 -11.64 -5.49 6.62
N LEU A 11 -11.20 -6.73 6.72
CA LEU A 11 -10.49 -7.21 7.87
C LEU A 11 -9.14 -6.46 8.00
N LEU A 12 -8.56 -6.08 6.86
CA LEU A 12 -7.25 -5.45 6.72
C LEU A 12 -7.16 -4.01 7.22
N MET A 13 -8.30 -3.35 7.37
CA MET A 13 -8.33 -1.92 7.64
C MET A 13 -8.99 -1.58 8.99
N LEU A 14 -9.37 -2.59 9.78
CA LEU A 14 -10.18 -2.47 11.00
C LEU A 14 -9.39 -2.27 12.31
N LEU A 15 -8.14 -1.80 12.28
CA LEU A 15 -7.35 -1.65 13.52
C LEU A 15 -6.72 -0.24 13.61
N ILE A 16 -7.26 0.52 14.57
CA ILE A 16 -7.17 1.99 14.81
C ILE A 16 -5.96 2.36 15.69
N ALA A 17 -5.44 3.57 15.44
CA ALA A 17 -4.22 4.19 15.99
C ALA A 17 -4.25 4.61 17.49
N LEU A 18 -3.10 4.40 18.15
CA LEU A 18 -2.47 5.20 19.23
C LEU A 18 -0.92 5.04 19.07
N PRO A 19 -0.05 5.84 19.73
CA PRO A 19 1.21 6.36 19.16
C PRO A 19 2.08 5.28 18.51
N ALA A 20 2.52 5.54 17.27
CA ALA A 20 3.16 4.61 16.36
C ALA A 20 4.11 3.61 17.03
N HIS A 21 3.60 2.43 17.31
CA HIS A 21 4.38 1.21 17.30
C HIS A 21 4.08 0.56 15.95
N ALA A 22 5.11 0.30 15.15
CA ALA A 22 4.91 -0.18 13.79
C ALA A 22 4.16 -1.53 13.83
N LYS A 23 2.93 -1.56 13.33
CA LYS A 23 2.12 -2.76 13.37
C LYS A 23 2.64 -3.79 12.37
N ILE A 24 2.76 -5.06 12.79
CA ILE A 24 3.13 -6.18 11.92
C ILE A 24 1.93 -7.08 11.69
N THR A 25 1.57 -7.33 10.43
CA THR A 25 0.52 -8.28 10.07
C THR A 25 1.13 -9.62 9.66
N PHE A 26 0.76 -10.69 10.38
CA PHE A 26 1.22 -12.05 10.16
C PHE A 26 0.15 -12.90 9.46
N GLY A 27 0.40 -13.32 8.23
CA GLY A 27 -0.52 -14.09 7.40
C GLY A 27 -0.28 -15.60 7.49
N VAL A 28 -1.35 -16.37 7.69
CA VAL A 28 -1.26 -17.84 7.83
C VAL A 28 -2.32 -18.55 6.98
N VAL A 29 -1.97 -19.70 6.43
CA VAL A 29 -2.93 -20.60 5.78
C VAL A 29 -3.29 -21.71 6.76
N THR A 30 -4.50 -21.69 7.30
CA THR A 30 -4.94 -22.70 8.27
C THR A 30 -5.27 -24.01 7.56
N SER A 31 -4.27 -24.88 7.42
CA SER A 31 -4.39 -26.22 6.86
C SER A 31 -3.68 -27.24 7.74
N ALA A 32 -4.10 -28.52 7.70
CA ALA A 32 -3.60 -29.57 8.61
C ALA A 32 -2.08 -29.82 8.56
N ASN A 33 -1.38 -29.29 7.55
CA ASN A 33 0.06 -29.51 7.33
C ASN A 33 0.92 -28.26 7.56
N SER A 34 0.33 -27.15 8.03
CA SER A 34 1.06 -25.91 8.30
C SER A 34 1.45 -25.79 9.78
N LEU A 35 2.53 -25.06 10.09
CA LEU A 35 2.92 -24.69 11.46
C LEU A 35 1.73 -24.14 12.27
N LEU A 36 0.90 -23.33 11.61
CA LEU A 36 -0.23 -22.63 12.21
C LEU A 36 -1.53 -23.10 11.55
N TRP A 37 -1.98 -24.29 11.96
CA TRP A 37 -3.18 -24.93 11.41
C TRP A 37 -4.48 -24.47 12.09
N SER A 38 -4.40 -23.63 13.12
CA SER A 38 -5.55 -23.03 13.80
C SER A 38 -5.30 -21.57 14.19
N GLU A 39 -6.38 -20.78 14.24
CA GLU A 39 -6.36 -19.39 14.70
C GLU A 39 -5.80 -19.27 16.13
N LYS A 40 -6.11 -20.24 17.01
CA LYS A 40 -5.59 -20.31 18.37
C LYS A 40 -4.06 -20.37 18.43
N GLN A 41 -3.45 -21.20 17.58
CA GLN A 41 -1.98 -21.34 17.51
C GLN A 41 -1.32 -20.09 16.92
N ALA A 42 -1.92 -19.52 15.87
CA ALA A 42 -1.45 -18.27 15.30
C ALA A 42 -1.51 -17.13 16.32
N GLY A 43 -2.57 -17.09 17.15
CA GLY A 43 -2.71 -16.16 18.26
C GLY A 43 -1.61 -16.30 19.33
N PHE A 44 -1.17 -17.52 19.66
CA PHE A 44 -0.08 -17.71 20.61
C PHE A 44 1.25 -17.14 20.12
N LEU A 45 1.63 -17.43 18.87
CA LEU A 45 2.87 -16.92 18.28
C LEU A 45 2.84 -15.40 18.16
N THR A 46 1.75 -14.83 17.65
CA THR A 46 1.65 -13.38 17.44
C THR A 46 1.54 -12.58 18.72
N ASN A 47 0.84 -13.06 19.75
CA ASN A 47 0.85 -12.43 21.07
C ASN A 47 2.25 -12.36 21.66
N TYR A 48 3.05 -13.40 21.46
CA TYR A 48 4.45 -13.38 21.87
C TYR A 48 5.28 -12.39 21.07
N LEU A 49 5.15 -12.38 19.75
CA LEU A 49 5.84 -11.40 18.89
C LEU A 49 5.46 -9.97 19.29
N ALA A 50 4.18 -9.69 19.55
CA ALA A 50 3.71 -8.37 19.98
C ALA A 50 4.39 -7.92 21.28
N ASN A 51 4.41 -8.80 22.28
CA ASN A 51 5.05 -8.52 23.56
C ASN A 51 6.56 -8.29 23.42
N GLN A 52 7.25 -9.08 22.59
CA GLN A 52 8.70 -8.96 22.40
C GLN A 52 9.09 -7.74 21.53
N LEU A 53 8.24 -7.39 20.56
CA LEU A 53 8.46 -6.22 19.74
C LEU A 53 8.09 -4.92 20.46
N ALA A 54 7.25 -4.98 21.50
CA ALA A 54 6.51 -3.81 21.97
C ALA A 54 5.80 -3.12 20.79
N GLU A 55 5.24 -3.92 19.88
CA GLU A 55 4.51 -3.49 18.69
C GLU A 55 3.22 -4.31 18.58
N GLU A 56 2.19 -3.77 17.93
CA GLU A 56 0.99 -4.55 17.66
C GLU A 56 1.31 -5.61 16.59
N VAL A 57 0.98 -6.87 16.87
CA VAL A 57 1.06 -7.95 15.88
C VAL A 57 -0.33 -8.54 15.68
N SER A 58 -0.86 -8.44 14.47
CA SER A 58 -2.17 -8.99 14.11
C SER A 58 -2.02 -10.26 13.28
N VAL A 59 -2.84 -11.27 13.54
CA VAL A 59 -2.95 -12.47 12.68
C VAL A 59 -4.01 -12.22 11.62
N GLN A 60 -3.74 -12.67 10.39
CA GLN A 60 -4.76 -12.85 9.38
C GLN A 60 -4.70 -14.26 8.81
N THR A 61 -5.85 -14.94 8.77
CA THR A 61 -5.98 -16.29 8.21
C THR A 61 -6.44 -16.23 6.76
N PHE A 62 -5.91 -17.13 5.93
CA PHE A 62 -6.17 -17.21 4.51
C PHE A 62 -6.57 -18.61 4.11
N SER A 63 -7.47 -18.72 3.13
CA SER A 63 -7.94 -20.01 2.62
C SER A 63 -6.93 -20.69 1.69
N SER A 64 -5.92 -19.98 1.19
CA SER A 64 -4.88 -20.53 0.29
C SER A 64 -3.63 -19.65 0.21
N GLU A 65 -2.49 -20.27 -0.13
CA GLU A 65 -1.21 -19.56 -0.35
C GLU A 65 -1.30 -18.58 -1.52
N LYS A 66 -2.05 -18.89 -2.57
CA LYS A 66 -2.29 -17.95 -3.68
C LYS A 66 -2.95 -16.66 -3.22
N THR A 67 -3.88 -16.76 -2.28
CA THR A 67 -4.53 -15.58 -1.71
C THR A 67 -3.53 -14.83 -0.83
N LEU A 68 -2.84 -15.52 0.07
CA LEU A 68 -1.83 -14.95 0.95
C LEU A 68 -0.68 -14.25 0.18
N HIS A 69 -0.23 -14.82 -0.94
CA HIS A 69 0.78 -14.23 -1.83
C HIS A 69 0.39 -12.81 -2.22
N ALA A 70 -0.82 -12.61 -2.77
CA ALA A 70 -1.23 -11.29 -3.25
C ALA A 70 -1.21 -10.24 -2.12
N TRP A 71 -1.38 -10.69 -0.88
CA TRP A 71 -1.39 -9.85 0.33
C TRP A 71 0.02 -9.48 0.78
N LEU A 72 0.98 -10.38 0.57
CA LEU A 72 2.40 -10.10 0.77
C LEU A 72 2.98 -9.21 -0.34
N SER A 73 2.72 -9.52 -1.62
CA SER A 73 3.42 -8.88 -2.75
C SER A 73 2.68 -7.66 -3.30
N ARG A 74 1.49 -7.87 -3.87
CA ARG A 74 0.72 -6.83 -4.59
C ARG A 74 0.13 -5.79 -3.65
N TYR A 75 -0.55 -6.24 -2.60
CA TYR A 75 -1.24 -5.32 -1.68
C TYR A 75 -0.33 -4.83 -0.56
N ARG A 76 0.74 -5.59 -0.22
CA ARG A 76 1.73 -5.26 0.83
C ARG A 76 1.15 -5.05 2.23
N LEU A 77 0.04 -5.71 2.50
CA LEU A 77 -0.74 -5.56 3.72
C LEU A 77 -0.60 -6.76 4.68
N VAL A 78 0.13 -7.79 4.26
CA VAL A 78 0.72 -8.81 5.14
C VAL A 78 2.24 -8.58 5.14
N ASP A 79 2.81 -8.39 6.31
CA ASP A 79 4.24 -8.12 6.47
C ASP A 79 5.06 -9.41 6.53
N VAL A 80 4.52 -10.42 7.22
CA VAL A 80 5.16 -11.71 7.47
C VAL A 80 4.16 -12.83 7.20
N ALA A 81 4.61 -13.95 6.66
CA ALA A 81 3.75 -15.09 6.37
C ALA A 81 4.48 -16.42 6.46
N ILE A 82 3.71 -17.51 6.52
CA ILE A 82 4.21 -18.86 6.32
C ILE A 82 3.78 -19.35 4.95
N LEU A 83 4.75 -19.69 4.12
CA LEU A 83 4.54 -20.26 2.79
C LEU A 83 5.33 -21.56 2.66
N SER A 84 4.74 -22.54 1.99
CA SER A 84 5.37 -23.82 1.69
C SER A 84 6.53 -23.65 0.69
N ASP A 85 7.53 -24.52 0.80
CA ASP A 85 8.67 -24.54 -0.11
C ASP A 85 8.23 -24.77 -1.56
N SER A 86 7.21 -25.62 -1.77
CA SER A 86 6.66 -25.89 -3.11
C SER A 86 6.00 -24.66 -3.72
N TYR A 87 5.29 -23.86 -2.91
CA TYR A 87 4.70 -22.62 -3.38
C TYR A 87 5.77 -21.57 -3.70
N LEU A 88 6.72 -21.37 -2.78
CA LEU A 88 7.84 -20.43 -2.95
C LEU A 88 8.68 -20.74 -4.20
N ALA A 89 8.94 -22.02 -4.48
CA ALA A 89 9.68 -22.45 -5.67
C ALA A 89 8.98 -22.11 -7.00
N SER A 90 7.68 -21.83 -6.98
CA SER A 90 6.90 -21.43 -8.17
C SER A 90 6.79 -19.91 -8.36
N GLN A 91 7.35 -19.11 -7.44
CA GLN A 91 7.30 -17.63 -7.49
C GLN A 91 8.60 -17.03 -8.05
N ALA A 92 8.59 -15.73 -8.33
CA ALA A 92 9.77 -15.07 -8.87
C ALA A 92 10.89 -15.02 -7.80
N PRO A 93 12.16 -15.27 -8.18
CA PRO A 93 13.28 -15.16 -7.24
C PRO A 93 13.33 -13.78 -6.58
N GLY A 94 13.45 -13.74 -5.25
CA GLY A 94 13.52 -12.49 -4.49
C GLY A 94 12.18 -11.79 -4.26
N GLU A 95 11.06 -12.38 -4.66
CA GLU A 95 9.73 -11.80 -4.43
C GLU A 95 9.37 -11.67 -2.94
N PHE A 96 9.92 -12.54 -2.09
CA PHE A 96 9.79 -12.48 -0.63
C PHE A 96 11.16 -12.57 0.04
N PHE A 97 11.27 -12.04 1.26
CA PHE A 97 12.46 -12.13 2.10
C PHE A 97 12.33 -13.32 3.05
N PRO A 98 13.16 -14.39 2.95
CA PRO A 98 13.10 -15.52 3.88
C PRO A 98 13.56 -15.09 5.28
N LEU A 99 12.65 -15.15 6.27
CA LEU A 99 12.95 -14.77 7.65
C LEU A 99 13.53 -15.94 8.44
N ALA A 100 12.87 -17.10 8.42
CA ALA A 100 13.23 -18.26 9.23
C ALA A 100 12.61 -19.56 8.68
N GLY A 101 13.29 -20.67 8.92
CA GLY A 101 12.70 -22.01 8.90
C GLY A 101 12.46 -22.51 10.33
N TYR A 102 11.92 -23.71 10.49
CA TYR A 102 11.73 -24.33 11.80
C TYR A 102 11.81 -25.85 11.73
N VAL A 103 12.04 -26.49 12.88
CA VAL A 103 12.19 -27.93 13.03
C VAL A 103 11.07 -28.47 13.91
N LEU A 104 10.37 -29.49 13.47
CA LEU A 104 9.32 -30.14 14.26
C LEU A 104 9.93 -31.18 15.21
N ARG A 105 9.38 -31.31 16.42
CA ARG A 105 9.84 -32.29 17.43
C ARG A 105 9.72 -33.74 16.94
N GLN A 106 8.71 -34.03 16.14
CA GLN A 106 8.52 -35.34 15.52
C GLN A 106 9.53 -35.65 14.40
N SER A 107 10.30 -34.66 13.95
CA SER A 107 11.27 -34.80 12.85
C SER A 107 12.51 -33.94 13.11
N PRO A 108 13.27 -34.21 14.19
CA PRO A 108 14.33 -33.33 14.68
C PRO A 108 15.57 -33.26 13.76
N GLN A 109 15.58 -34.02 12.66
CA GLN A 109 16.72 -34.13 11.74
C GLN A 109 16.52 -33.34 10.43
N LYS A 110 15.37 -32.67 10.25
CA LYS A 110 15.04 -31.94 9.03
C LYS A 110 14.27 -30.66 9.35
N THR A 111 14.50 -29.63 8.54
CA THR A 111 13.63 -28.44 8.53
C THR A 111 12.26 -28.80 7.98
N SER A 112 11.22 -28.12 8.45
CA SER A 112 9.87 -28.23 7.91
C SER A 112 9.83 -27.71 6.47
N PRO A 113 8.93 -28.25 5.61
CA PRO A 113 8.79 -27.80 4.22
C PRO A 113 8.01 -26.49 4.07
N GLU A 114 8.15 -25.58 5.05
CA GLU A 114 7.57 -24.25 5.06
C GLU A 114 8.59 -23.25 5.60
N LEU A 115 8.50 -22.02 5.10
CA LEU A 115 9.31 -20.90 5.53
C LEU A 115 8.44 -19.77 6.06
N ILE A 116 8.91 -19.15 7.14
CA ILE A 116 8.47 -17.83 7.55
C ILE A 116 9.17 -16.83 6.61
N VAL A 117 8.39 -16.05 5.87
CA VAL A 117 8.87 -15.05 4.91
C VAL A 117 8.31 -13.68 5.25
N ALA A 118 8.99 -12.61 4.85
CA ALA A 118 8.48 -11.25 4.88
C ALA A 118 8.26 -10.71 3.46
N ARG A 119 7.36 -9.75 3.33
CA ARG A 119 7.20 -9.00 2.07
C ARG A 119 8.42 -8.14 1.77
N GLN A 120 8.59 -7.82 0.50
CA GLN A 120 9.56 -6.80 0.08
C GLN A 120 9.19 -5.41 0.60
N GLY A 121 10.22 -4.62 0.91
CA GLY A 121 10.07 -3.25 1.39
C GLY A 121 9.55 -3.14 2.83
N LEU A 122 9.63 -4.19 3.66
CA LEU A 122 9.53 -4.06 5.11
C LEU A 122 10.82 -3.39 5.64
N ASN A 123 10.72 -2.56 6.69
CA ASN A 123 11.87 -1.83 7.21
C ASN A 123 13.00 -2.80 7.64
N PRO A 124 14.26 -2.61 7.19
CA PRO A 124 15.38 -3.48 7.55
C PRO A 124 15.58 -3.69 9.05
N TRP A 125 15.31 -2.66 9.86
CA TRP A 125 15.40 -2.77 11.32
C TRP A 125 14.32 -3.70 11.90
N GLN A 126 13.09 -3.61 11.39
CA GLN A 126 12.00 -4.51 11.78
C GLN A 126 12.29 -5.96 11.37
N LEU A 127 12.84 -6.18 10.17
CA LEU A 127 13.28 -7.51 9.72
C LEU A 127 14.30 -8.12 10.67
N GLN A 128 15.34 -7.37 11.04
CA GLN A 128 16.37 -7.84 11.98
C GLN A 128 15.80 -8.15 13.36
N LYS A 129 14.89 -7.29 13.86
CA LYS A 129 14.24 -7.46 15.16
C LYS A 129 13.37 -8.72 15.18
N LEU A 130 12.58 -8.95 14.13
CA LEU A 130 11.78 -10.17 13.94
C LEU A 130 12.64 -11.43 13.93
N GLN A 131 13.71 -11.46 13.12
CA GLN A 131 14.61 -12.62 13.06
C GLN A 131 15.25 -12.92 14.42
N LYS A 132 15.72 -11.88 15.12
CA LYS A 132 16.30 -12.03 16.45
C LYS A 132 15.31 -12.63 17.45
N ILE A 133 14.08 -12.13 17.48
CA ILE A 133 13.03 -12.65 18.38
C ILE A 133 12.71 -14.10 18.04
N LEU A 134 12.52 -14.42 16.76
CA LEU A 134 12.21 -15.77 16.29
C LEU A 134 13.30 -16.77 16.68
N PHE A 135 14.58 -16.44 16.49
CA PHE A 135 15.69 -17.36 16.80
C PHE A 135 15.95 -17.54 18.30
N THR A 136 15.57 -16.55 19.14
CA THR A 136 15.77 -16.60 20.60
C THR A 136 14.54 -17.09 21.37
N MET A 137 13.50 -17.57 20.67
CA MET A 137 12.29 -18.09 21.31
C MET A 137 12.57 -19.22 22.31
N GLY A 138 13.56 -20.08 22.01
CA GLY A 138 13.94 -21.20 22.89
C GLY A 138 14.66 -20.77 24.18
N ASP A 139 15.18 -19.54 24.23
CA ASP A 139 16.04 -19.07 25.32
C ASP A 139 15.26 -18.51 26.51
N ASN A 140 13.95 -18.27 26.36
CA ASN A 140 13.09 -17.80 27.44
C ASN A 140 11.87 -18.71 27.68
N PRO A 141 11.38 -18.84 28.94
CA PRO A 141 10.33 -19.80 29.28
C PRO A 141 9.02 -19.62 28.50
N THR A 142 8.64 -18.37 28.21
CA THR A 142 7.40 -18.06 27.49
C THR A 142 7.49 -18.53 26.03
N GLY A 143 8.60 -18.23 25.35
CA GLY A 143 8.85 -18.68 23.98
C GLY A 143 8.97 -20.20 23.90
N LEU A 144 9.67 -20.83 24.84
CA LEU A 144 9.79 -22.29 24.91
C LEU A 144 8.44 -22.98 25.06
N ASN A 145 7.54 -22.44 25.89
CA ASN A 145 6.17 -22.95 26.03
C ASN A 145 5.39 -22.87 24.71
N ILE A 146 5.53 -21.78 23.96
CA ILE A 146 4.88 -21.64 22.66
C ILE A 146 5.45 -22.64 21.65
N LEU A 147 6.77 -22.82 21.61
CA LEU A 147 7.40 -23.83 20.77
C LEU A 147 6.89 -25.24 21.12
N ASN A 148 6.69 -25.55 22.41
CA ASN A 148 6.11 -26.82 22.84
C ASN A 148 4.66 -27.00 22.35
N GLU A 149 3.81 -25.99 22.49
CA GLU A 149 2.41 -26.00 22.00
C GLU A 149 2.33 -26.15 20.48
N LEU A 150 3.29 -25.56 19.74
CA LEU A 150 3.41 -25.70 18.29
C LEU A 150 4.12 -26.99 17.84
N GLN A 151 4.57 -27.82 18.78
CA GLN A 151 5.42 -29.00 18.52
C GLN A 151 6.69 -28.69 17.73
N VAL A 152 7.20 -27.47 17.89
CA VAL A 152 8.46 -26.99 17.30
C VAL A 152 9.60 -27.26 18.28
N LEU A 153 10.68 -27.85 17.77
CA LEU A 153 11.93 -28.05 18.50
C LEU A 153 12.74 -26.77 18.54
N ALA A 154 12.94 -26.12 17.38
CA ALA A 154 13.67 -24.86 17.25
C ALA A 154 13.22 -24.10 15.99
N ILE A 155 13.34 -22.77 16.05
CA ILE A 155 13.31 -21.89 14.88
C ILE A 155 14.75 -21.69 14.42
N VAL A 156 15.00 -21.79 13.12
CA VAL A 156 16.37 -21.85 12.57
C VAL A 156 16.50 -20.95 11.34
N PRO A 157 17.72 -20.51 10.98
CA PRO A 157 17.95 -19.82 9.72
C PRO A 157 17.39 -20.61 8.51
N PRO A 158 16.88 -19.92 7.48
CA PRO A 158 16.39 -20.59 6.27
C PRO A 158 17.55 -21.20 5.48
N GLY A 159 17.30 -22.34 4.80
CA GLY A 159 18.23 -22.92 3.84
C GLY A 159 19.45 -23.67 4.42
N LEU A 160 19.40 -24.10 5.69
CA LEU A 160 20.48 -24.86 6.32
C LEU A 160 20.70 -26.23 5.67
N SER A 161 21.97 -26.61 5.52
CA SER A 161 22.35 -27.99 5.21
C SER A 161 22.10 -28.92 6.41
N PRO A 162 21.98 -30.24 6.19
CA PRO A 162 21.81 -31.21 7.29
C PRO A 162 22.90 -31.12 8.37
N LYS A 163 24.13 -30.75 7.98
CA LYS A 163 25.25 -30.58 8.91
C LYS A 163 25.07 -29.33 9.77
N GLU A 164 24.76 -28.18 9.15
CA GLU A 164 24.54 -26.93 9.88
C GLU A 164 23.33 -27.03 10.82
N LEU A 165 22.29 -27.77 10.41
CA LEU A 165 21.15 -28.06 11.27
C LEU A 165 21.54 -28.88 12.50
N ALA A 166 22.34 -29.93 12.32
CA ALA A 166 22.81 -30.78 13.41
C ALA A 166 23.73 -30.02 14.39
N ASP A 167 24.50 -29.05 13.89
CA ASP A 167 25.37 -28.20 14.71
C ASP A 167 24.58 -27.18 15.55
N LEU A 168 23.41 -26.74 15.08
CA LEU A 168 22.55 -25.75 15.75
C LEU A 168 21.58 -26.36 16.77
N LEU A 169 21.15 -27.60 16.57
CA LEU A 169 20.18 -28.23 17.46
C LEU A 169 20.84 -28.73 18.75
N PRO A 170 20.16 -28.62 19.91
CA PRO A 170 20.69 -29.14 21.17
C PRO A 170 20.92 -30.65 21.04
N LYS A 171 22.14 -31.09 21.31
CA LYS A 171 22.48 -32.52 21.37
C LYS A 171 21.62 -33.16 22.45
N ALA A 172 20.92 -34.25 22.13
CA ALA A 172 20.16 -35.00 23.12
C ALA A 172 21.07 -35.33 24.32
N PRO A 173 20.60 -35.17 25.56
CA PRO A 173 21.40 -35.54 26.72
C PRO A 173 21.79 -37.02 26.59
N GLU A 174 23.09 -37.32 26.66
CA GLU A 174 23.57 -38.69 26.78
C GLU A 174 22.95 -39.29 28.04
N ILE A 175 22.09 -40.30 27.85
CA ILE A 175 21.54 -41.07 28.97
C ILE A 175 22.74 -41.74 29.65
N PRO A 176 23.05 -41.46 30.93
CA PRO A 176 24.13 -42.13 31.62
C PRO A 176 23.82 -43.63 31.67
N THR A 177 24.71 -44.45 31.13
CA THR A 177 24.63 -45.91 31.25
C THR A 177 24.65 -46.29 32.73
N GLU A 178 23.56 -46.89 33.24
CA GLU A 178 23.47 -47.37 34.61
C GLU A 178 24.61 -48.35 34.97
N PRO A 179 25.22 -48.25 36.17
CA PRO A 179 26.16 -49.25 36.65
C PRO A 179 25.42 -50.54 37.07
N LYS A 180 25.96 -51.69 36.64
CA LYS A 180 25.49 -53.04 37.02
C LYS A 180 25.43 -53.21 38.54
N SER A 181 24.27 -53.60 39.07
CA SER A 181 24.08 -54.03 40.46
C SER A 181 24.24 -55.54 40.63
N GLU A 182 25.07 -55.98 41.58
CA GLU A 182 25.08 -57.34 42.14
C GLU A 182 24.02 -57.53 43.26
N PRO A 183 23.61 -58.78 43.60
CA PRO A 183 22.25 -59.06 44.05
C PRO A 183 22.03 -59.22 45.58
N ALA A 184 20.82 -58.80 45.98
CA ALA A 184 19.82 -59.29 46.97
C ALA A 184 20.23 -59.75 48.41
N PRO A 185 19.32 -59.58 49.38
CA PRO A 185 18.47 -60.73 49.71
C PRO A 185 16.97 -60.44 49.90
N ALA A 186 16.22 -61.53 49.85
CA ALA A 186 14.78 -61.67 49.66
C ALA A 186 13.90 -61.58 50.93
N THR A 187 12.60 -61.36 50.70
CA THR A 187 11.38 -61.99 51.32
C THR A 187 10.19 -61.04 51.10
N GLU A 188 8.92 -61.40 50.86
CA GLU A 188 8.17 -62.60 50.48
C GLU A 188 6.73 -62.12 50.10
N PRO A 189 5.80 -62.95 49.59
CA PRO A 189 4.87 -62.60 48.50
C PRO A 189 3.44 -62.29 48.94
N THR A 190 2.61 -61.74 48.03
CA THR A 190 1.15 -61.98 48.11
C THR A 190 0.46 -62.06 46.74
N LEU A 191 -0.05 -63.27 46.53
CA LEU A 191 -1.11 -63.82 45.68
C LEU A 191 -1.62 -63.11 44.42
N ALA A 192 -1.58 -63.89 43.34
CA ALA A 192 -2.30 -63.76 42.09
C ALA A 192 -3.79 -64.16 42.21
N ILE A 193 -4.64 -63.51 41.41
CA ILE A 193 -5.90 -64.09 40.91
C ILE A 193 -5.90 -63.93 39.40
N LYS A 194 -6.27 -65.01 38.70
CA LYS A 194 -6.15 -65.20 37.25
C LYS A 194 -7.54 -65.43 36.64
N THR A 195 -7.68 -64.93 35.40
CA THR A 195 -8.55 -65.42 34.27
C THR A 195 -10.06 -65.17 34.29
N PRO A 196 -10.78 -65.23 33.13
CA PRO A 196 -10.35 -65.26 31.71
C PRO A 196 -11.14 -64.36 30.72
N GLU A 197 -10.60 -64.21 29.50
CA GLU A 197 -11.28 -63.74 28.27
C GLU A 197 -12.35 -64.74 27.76
N PRO A 198 -13.26 -64.27 26.88
CA PRO A 198 -13.74 -65.10 25.79
C PRO A 198 -13.58 -64.45 24.40
N GLN A 199 -13.18 -65.31 23.46
CA GLN A 199 -13.03 -65.09 22.01
C GLN A 199 -14.35 -65.24 21.23
N ILE A 200 -14.21 -65.10 19.90
CA ILE A 200 -14.94 -65.71 18.77
C ILE A 200 -16.13 -64.85 18.22
N LEU A 201 -16.43 -64.62 16.92
CA LEU A 201 -16.18 -65.34 15.65
C LEU A 201 -16.38 -64.45 14.39
N VAL A 202 -15.67 -64.83 13.32
CA VAL A 202 -15.65 -64.36 11.92
C VAL A 202 -16.95 -64.68 11.16
N THR A 203 -17.33 -63.88 10.13
CA THR A 203 -17.81 -64.35 8.80
C THR A 203 -17.93 -63.20 7.76
N ALA A 204 -17.66 -63.55 6.49
CA ALA A 204 -17.93 -62.83 5.23
C ALA A 204 -18.30 -63.91 4.17
N PRO A 205 -18.60 -63.61 2.88
CA PRO A 205 -19.47 -62.62 2.20
C PRO A 205 -20.60 -63.36 1.39
N PRO A 206 -21.32 -62.78 0.37
CA PRO A 206 -20.82 -62.71 -1.03
C PRO A 206 -21.42 -61.57 -1.95
N ALA A 207 -20.91 -61.46 -3.19
CA ALA A 207 -21.47 -60.72 -4.35
C ALA A 207 -22.30 -61.66 -5.28
N PRO A 208 -23.09 -61.21 -6.31
CA PRO A 208 -22.53 -60.76 -7.61
C PRO A 208 -23.39 -59.83 -8.56
N ALA A 209 -22.70 -59.28 -9.57
CA ALA A 209 -23.01 -59.02 -11.01
C ALA A 209 -24.23 -58.20 -11.54
N SER A 210 -23.96 -57.19 -12.40
CA SER A 210 -24.22 -57.14 -13.87
C SER A 210 -24.11 -55.71 -14.47
N ARG A 211 -23.92 -55.59 -15.80
CA ARG A 211 -23.50 -54.41 -16.62
C ARG A 211 -24.46 -54.30 -17.86
N PRO A 212 -24.29 -53.37 -18.83
CA PRO A 212 -24.63 -51.94 -18.98
C PRO A 212 -25.80 -51.67 -19.99
N PRO A 213 -25.99 -50.46 -20.58
CA PRO A 213 -25.44 -50.21 -21.93
C PRO A 213 -24.98 -48.77 -22.28
N GLU A 214 -24.34 -48.66 -23.46
CA GLU A 214 -23.77 -47.51 -24.17
C GLU A 214 -24.78 -46.52 -24.76
N THR A 215 -24.34 -45.30 -25.08
CA THR A 215 -24.74 -44.40 -26.20
C THR A 215 -23.87 -43.12 -26.11
N ALA A 216 -23.48 -42.39 -27.15
CA ALA A 216 -23.67 -42.46 -28.59
C ALA A 216 -22.53 -41.65 -29.27
N ILE A 217 -22.06 -42.13 -30.41
CA ILE A 217 -21.23 -41.39 -31.36
C ILE A 217 -22.19 -40.68 -32.32
N VAL A 218 -22.04 -39.36 -32.51
CA VAL A 218 -22.74 -38.60 -33.54
C VAL A 218 -21.73 -38.15 -34.59
N HIS A 219 -21.92 -38.66 -35.81
CA HIS A 219 -21.29 -38.17 -37.04
C HIS A 219 -21.83 -36.76 -37.38
N VAL A 220 -20.92 -35.86 -37.74
CA VAL A 220 -21.25 -34.58 -38.39
C VAL A 220 -20.82 -34.68 -39.85
N GLU A 221 -21.76 -34.56 -40.78
CA GLU A 221 -21.51 -34.37 -42.21
C GLU A 221 -20.99 -32.95 -42.51
N PRO A 222 -20.13 -32.75 -43.51
CA PRO A 222 -19.64 -31.43 -43.88
C PRO A 222 -20.65 -30.68 -44.76
N SER A 223 -20.98 -29.45 -44.37
CA SER A 223 -21.74 -28.51 -45.19
C SER A 223 -20.83 -27.77 -46.21
N PRO A 224 -21.35 -27.38 -47.39
CA PRO A 224 -20.59 -26.81 -48.50
C PRO A 224 -20.16 -25.35 -48.23
N PRO A 225 -19.11 -24.84 -48.91
CA PRO A 225 -18.60 -23.50 -48.63
C PRO A 225 -19.52 -22.41 -49.22
N PRO A 226 -19.88 -21.37 -48.44
CA PRO A 226 -20.53 -20.19 -49.00
C PRO A 226 -19.51 -19.18 -49.56
N ALA A 227 -20.01 -18.40 -50.51
CA ALA A 227 -19.29 -17.53 -51.43
C ALA A 227 -18.51 -16.35 -50.81
N LYS A 228 -17.52 -15.87 -51.57
CA LYS A 228 -16.72 -14.67 -51.28
C LYS A 228 -17.60 -13.44 -51.00
N PRO A 229 -17.35 -12.68 -49.90
CA PRO A 229 -17.93 -11.35 -49.73
C PRO A 229 -17.21 -10.32 -50.60
N ALA A 230 -17.98 -9.34 -51.08
CA ALA A 230 -17.52 -8.18 -51.83
C ALA A 230 -16.59 -7.27 -51.01
N ALA A 231 -15.75 -6.49 -51.71
CA ALA A 231 -14.82 -5.53 -51.13
C ALA A 231 -15.54 -4.45 -50.29
N PRO A 232 -15.01 -4.06 -49.12
CA PRO A 232 -15.56 -2.97 -48.34
C PRO A 232 -15.20 -1.60 -48.95
N ALA A 233 -16.13 -0.65 -48.85
CA ALA A 233 -15.90 0.78 -49.08
C ALA A 233 -14.78 1.31 -48.15
N PRO A 234 -14.08 2.41 -48.52
CA PRO A 234 -12.96 2.90 -47.72
C PRO A 234 -13.42 3.31 -46.33
N VAL A 235 -12.87 2.64 -45.32
CA VAL A 235 -12.99 3.01 -43.91
C VAL A 235 -12.17 4.28 -43.70
N VAL A 236 -12.84 5.38 -43.32
CA VAL A 236 -12.17 6.52 -42.71
C VAL A 236 -11.60 6.02 -41.38
N LYS A 237 -10.27 5.92 -41.29
CA LYS A 237 -9.60 5.53 -40.05
C LYS A 237 -9.93 6.57 -38.97
N PRO A 238 -10.38 6.17 -37.76
CA PRO A 238 -10.33 7.07 -36.62
C PRO A 238 -8.87 7.48 -36.36
N PRO A 239 -8.61 8.67 -35.78
CA PRO A 239 -7.26 9.12 -35.51
C PRO A 239 -6.52 8.06 -34.69
N VAL A 240 -5.31 7.73 -35.17
CA VAL A 240 -4.40 6.80 -34.50
C VAL A 240 -3.94 7.48 -33.21
N PRO A 241 -4.07 6.85 -32.02
CA PRO A 241 -3.46 7.37 -30.80
C PRO A 241 -1.95 7.54 -31.03
N PRO A 242 -1.31 8.61 -30.55
CA PRO A 242 0.13 8.77 -30.74
C PRO A 242 0.85 7.52 -30.21
N GLU A 243 1.72 6.93 -31.04
CA GLU A 243 2.57 5.80 -30.66
C GLU A 243 3.44 6.21 -29.45
N GLU A 244 3.78 5.25 -28.59
CA GLU A 244 4.70 5.33 -27.43
C GLU A 244 6.09 5.96 -27.70
N ARG A 245 6.36 6.41 -28.93
CA ARG A 245 7.66 6.91 -29.39
C ARG A 245 7.94 8.39 -29.05
N ASP A 246 6.95 9.13 -28.56
CA ASP A 246 7.11 10.54 -28.17
C ASP A 246 7.20 10.77 -26.64
N LEU A 247 7.31 9.70 -25.84
CA LEU A 247 7.62 9.86 -24.41
C LEU A 247 9.10 10.30 -24.23
N PRO A 248 9.38 11.37 -23.47
CA PRO A 248 10.75 11.71 -23.10
C PRO A 248 11.36 10.53 -22.32
N ARG A 249 12.56 10.12 -22.72
CA ARG A 249 13.25 8.96 -22.13
C ARG A 249 13.46 9.16 -20.62
N GLN A 250 13.22 8.11 -19.84
CA GLN A 250 13.42 8.09 -18.40
C GLN A 250 14.88 8.39 -18.04
N GLY A 251 15.08 9.30 -17.08
CA GLY A 251 16.39 9.64 -16.52
C GLY A 251 16.54 11.15 -16.31
N GLU A 252 16.48 11.57 -15.05
CA GLU A 252 16.90 12.86 -14.47
C GLU A 252 17.24 13.97 -15.47
N ALA A 253 16.22 14.68 -15.96
CA ALA A 253 16.43 15.93 -16.65
C ALA A 253 16.80 17.02 -15.63
N LEU A 254 18.09 17.33 -15.50
CA LEU A 254 18.57 18.55 -14.86
C LEU A 254 18.45 19.68 -15.88
N MET A 255 17.44 20.53 -15.73
CA MET A 255 17.25 21.71 -16.58
C MET A 255 17.85 22.94 -15.90
N GLU A 256 18.86 23.55 -16.54
CA GLU A 256 19.27 24.93 -16.25
C GLU A 256 18.48 25.87 -17.16
N ILE A 257 17.88 26.89 -16.56
CA ILE A 257 16.85 27.69 -17.21
C ILE A 257 17.33 29.13 -17.48
N PRO A 258 17.23 29.64 -18.72
CA PRO A 258 17.60 31.02 -19.06
C PRO A 258 16.48 32.06 -18.77
N ARG A 259 16.88 33.32 -18.56
CA ARG A 259 15.99 34.48 -18.31
C ARG A 259 14.95 34.72 -19.42
N GLY A 260 13.76 35.18 -19.04
CA GLY A 260 12.64 35.42 -19.95
C GLY A 260 12.58 36.86 -20.51
N LYS A 261 11.98 37.05 -21.69
CA LYS A 261 11.71 38.38 -22.26
C LYS A 261 10.52 39.03 -21.54
N ASN A 262 10.62 40.33 -21.22
CA ASN A 262 9.60 41.21 -20.62
C ASN A 262 9.45 41.17 -19.08
N GLU A 263 10.54 40.90 -18.34
CA GLU A 263 10.56 40.90 -16.86
C GLU A 263 10.35 42.29 -16.22
N THR A 264 10.48 43.39 -16.98
CA THR A 264 10.52 44.78 -16.46
C THR A 264 9.15 45.43 -16.22
N ASP A 265 8.05 44.85 -16.68
CA ASP A 265 6.73 45.53 -16.71
C ASP A 265 5.78 45.15 -15.54
N ARG A 266 6.30 44.68 -14.40
CA ARG A 266 5.46 44.20 -13.28
C ARG A 266 5.38 45.21 -12.14
N THR A 267 4.24 45.86 -11.96
CA THR A 267 3.93 46.72 -10.80
C THR A 267 3.49 45.92 -9.57
N ALA A 268 3.65 46.51 -8.38
CA ALA A 268 3.48 45.85 -7.07
C ALA A 268 2.20 46.25 -6.33
N SER A 269 1.75 45.31 -5.48
CA SER A 269 0.93 45.45 -4.27
C SER A 269 -0.59 45.33 -4.37
N GLY A 270 -1.11 44.36 -3.62
CA GLY A 270 -2.48 44.31 -3.10
C GLY A 270 -2.47 43.60 -1.75
N THR A 271 -3.40 43.94 -0.87
CA THR A 271 -3.82 43.02 0.20
C THR A 271 -4.63 41.91 -0.46
N GLN A 272 -4.31 40.64 -0.21
CA GLN A 272 -5.03 39.50 -0.77
C GLN A 272 -5.69 38.69 0.34
N ALA A 273 -6.89 38.16 0.08
CA ALA A 273 -7.70 37.48 1.09
C ALA A 273 -7.60 35.95 1.01
N SER A 274 -7.00 35.41 -0.06
CA SER A 274 -6.98 33.97 -0.33
C SER A 274 -5.92 33.20 0.44
N TYR A 275 -4.81 33.83 0.80
CA TYR A 275 -3.65 33.16 1.38
C TYR A 275 -3.14 33.82 2.66
N ARG A 276 -2.61 33.00 3.57
CA ARG A 276 -1.70 33.45 4.63
C ARG A 276 -0.33 32.90 4.29
N VAL A 277 0.63 33.79 4.08
CA VAL A 277 2.02 33.38 3.79
C VAL A 277 2.73 33.05 5.08
N GLU A 278 3.31 31.85 5.15
CA GLU A 278 4.12 31.39 6.25
C GLU A 278 5.50 30.96 5.75
N TRP A 279 6.54 31.37 6.47
CA TRP A 279 7.89 30.88 6.26
C TRP A 279 7.99 29.42 6.74
N VAL A 280 8.57 28.55 5.91
CA VAL A 280 8.72 27.11 6.20
C VAL A 280 10.18 26.77 6.48
N ALA A 281 11.06 27.23 5.59
CA ALA A 281 12.51 27.05 5.63
C ALA A 281 13.19 28.15 4.81
N ASP A 282 14.52 28.12 4.73
CA ASP A 282 15.31 29.13 4.02
C ASP A 282 14.88 29.31 2.55
N GLU A 283 14.32 30.48 2.25
CA GLU A 283 13.65 30.86 0.99
C GLU A 283 12.48 29.94 0.56
N VAL A 284 11.91 29.13 1.45
CA VAL A 284 10.76 28.26 1.18
C VAL A 284 9.55 28.72 2.00
N TYR A 285 8.44 28.95 1.32
CA TYR A 285 7.23 29.53 1.91
C TYR A 285 6.00 28.71 1.53
N ALA A 286 5.04 28.65 2.45
CA ALA A 286 3.70 28.15 2.18
C ALA A 286 2.74 29.33 2.03
N ALA A 287 1.90 29.30 1.00
CA ALA A 287 0.74 30.16 0.88
C ALA A 287 -0.48 29.32 1.31
N LEU A 288 -0.88 29.45 2.57
CA LEU A 288 -1.94 28.64 3.16
C LEU A 288 -3.31 29.24 2.84
N SER A 289 -4.22 28.46 2.29
CA SER A 289 -5.56 28.93 1.95
C SER A 289 -6.28 29.47 3.19
N SER A 290 -6.96 30.61 3.03
CA SER A 290 -7.62 31.33 4.10
C SER A 290 -9.13 31.19 4.01
N PRO A 291 -9.84 30.95 5.13
CA PRO A 291 -11.31 30.93 5.13
C PRO A 291 -11.90 32.22 4.55
N GLY A 292 -12.88 32.08 3.64
CA GLY A 292 -13.52 33.20 2.94
C GLY A 292 -12.70 33.76 1.77
N GLY A 293 -11.51 33.21 1.53
CA GLY A 293 -10.70 33.47 0.34
C GLY A 293 -11.20 32.74 -0.92
N SER A 294 -10.58 33.04 -2.06
CA SER A 294 -10.89 32.41 -3.35
C SER A 294 -10.08 31.14 -3.62
N ALA A 295 -9.07 30.85 -2.78
CA ALA A 295 -8.27 29.64 -2.85
C ALA A 295 -8.90 28.49 -2.08
N THR A 296 -8.96 27.32 -2.70
CA THR A 296 -9.48 26.07 -2.11
C THR A 296 -8.37 25.17 -1.58
N SER A 297 -7.15 25.33 -2.08
CA SER A 297 -5.96 24.58 -1.69
C SER A 297 -4.79 25.52 -1.34
N ASN A 298 -3.85 25.01 -0.56
CA ASN A 298 -2.57 25.65 -0.29
C ASN A 298 -1.69 25.61 -1.53
N ALA A 299 -0.81 26.60 -1.63
CA ALA A 299 0.29 26.61 -2.58
C ALA A 299 1.63 26.68 -1.83
N PHE A 300 2.73 26.42 -2.53
CA PHE A 300 4.08 26.70 -2.04
C PHE A 300 4.81 27.63 -3.00
N PHE A 301 5.85 28.30 -2.51
CA PHE A 301 6.81 28.96 -3.38
C PHE A 301 8.21 29.01 -2.79
N VAL A 302 9.20 29.02 -3.69
CA VAL A 302 10.63 29.01 -3.40
C VAL A 302 11.25 30.23 -4.05
N VAL A 303 11.93 31.05 -3.25
CA VAL A 303 12.58 32.27 -3.71
C VAL A 303 14.01 31.94 -4.14
N GLY A 304 14.26 32.02 -5.45
CA GLY A 304 15.58 31.81 -6.04
C GLY A 304 16.43 33.08 -6.07
N PRO A 305 17.66 33.03 -6.62
CA PRO A 305 18.51 34.20 -6.76
C PRO A 305 17.88 35.27 -7.66
N GLU A 306 17.25 34.86 -8.76
CA GLU A 306 16.71 35.78 -9.78
C GLU A 306 15.17 35.80 -9.84
N TYR A 307 14.52 34.67 -9.62
CA TYR A 307 13.09 34.49 -9.77
C TYR A 307 12.50 33.53 -8.72
N VAL A 308 11.17 33.47 -8.67
CA VAL A 308 10.40 32.57 -7.81
C VAL A 308 9.85 31.40 -8.61
N VAL A 309 9.87 30.21 -8.01
CA VAL A 309 9.13 29.01 -8.47
C VAL A 309 8.00 28.77 -7.48
N ALA A 310 6.77 28.60 -7.95
CA ALA A 310 5.61 28.29 -7.12
C ALA A 310 4.90 27.02 -7.61
N GLY A 311 4.01 26.46 -6.81
CA GLY A 311 3.15 25.37 -7.26
C GLY A 311 1.90 25.20 -6.41
N GLY A 312 0.89 24.58 -7.00
CA GLY A 312 -0.46 24.41 -6.46
C GLY A 312 -1.44 23.93 -7.52
N ALA A 313 -2.73 24.03 -7.24
CA ALA A 313 -3.83 23.83 -8.20
C ALA A 313 -4.99 24.75 -7.82
N HIS A 314 -5.55 25.51 -8.76
CA HIS A 314 -6.51 26.56 -8.45
C HIS A 314 -7.85 26.35 -9.15
N MET A 315 -8.93 26.67 -8.45
CA MET A 315 -10.29 26.64 -9.01
C MET A 315 -10.81 28.03 -9.44
N THR A 316 -10.06 29.11 -9.18
CA THR A 316 -10.50 30.47 -9.53
C THR A 316 -9.34 31.33 -10.01
N LYS A 317 -9.61 32.21 -10.98
CA LYS A 317 -8.64 33.22 -11.43
C LYS A 317 -8.21 34.16 -10.29
N GLN A 318 -9.14 34.48 -9.38
CA GLN A 318 -8.83 35.33 -8.23
C GLN A 318 -7.78 34.67 -7.31
N ALA A 319 -7.82 33.34 -7.12
CA ALA A 319 -6.79 32.66 -6.35
C ALA A 319 -5.41 32.74 -7.01
N VAL A 320 -5.34 32.63 -8.34
CA VAL A 320 -4.09 32.84 -9.10
C VAL A 320 -3.54 34.26 -8.89
N ASP A 321 -4.39 35.28 -9.04
CA ASP A 321 -3.99 36.68 -8.86
C ASP A 321 -3.58 36.98 -7.39
N ASP A 322 -4.28 36.39 -6.43
CA ASP A 322 -3.97 36.49 -5.00
C ASP A 322 -2.66 35.77 -4.66
N LEU A 323 -2.34 34.62 -5.25
CA LEU A 323 -1.07 33.93 -5.05
C LEU A 323 0.11 34.79 -5.54
N VAL A 324 -0.02 35.38 -6.74
CA VAL A 324 0.99 36.31 -7.27
C VAL A 324 1.18 37.47 -6.30
N THR A 325 0.08 38.03 -5.79
CA THR A 325 0.11 39.12 -4.81
C THR A 325 0.76 38.70 -3.49
N ALA A 326 0.47 37.51 -2.99
CA ALA A 326 1.05 36.93 -1.79
C ALA A 326 2.57 36.75 -1.92
N ILE A 327 3.07 36.27 -3.07
CA ILE A 327 4.51 36.17 -3.35
C ILE A 327 5.17 37.55 -3.29
N ARG A 328 4.51 38.60 -3.80
CA ARG A 328 5.02 39.98 -3.79
C ARG A 328 5.15 40.58 -2.40
N THR A 329 4.45 40.06 -1.38
CA THR A 329 4.64 40.52 0.01
C THR A 329 5.96 40.03 0.60
N VAL A 330 6.56 39.00 0.01
CA VAL A 330 7.83 38.41 0.47
C VAL A 330 9.01 38.90 -0.37
N THR A 331 8.85 39.03 -1.69
CA THR A 331 9.99 39.32 -2.56
C THR A 331 9.62 40.17 -3.80
N PRO A 332 10.49 41.11 -4.22
CA PRO A 332 10.32 41.82 -5.49
C PRO A 332 10.76 40.98 -6.71
N LYS A 333 11.30 39.78 -6.51
CA LYS A 333 11.71 38.89 -7.61
C LYS A 333 10.48 38.39 -8.40
N PRO A 334 10.54 38.28 -9.74
CA PRO A 334 9.41 37.82 -10.54
C PRO A 334 9.09 36.33 -10.30
N LEU A 335 7.80 35.97 -10.24
CA LEU A 335 7.35 34.59 -10.44
C LEU A 335 7.65 34.18 -11.90
N ARG A 336 8.37 33.08 -12.10
CA ARG A 336 8.77 32.60 -13.43
C ARG A 336 8.17 31.25 -13.77
N TYR A 337 8.10 30.32 -12.81
CA TYR A 337 7.55 28.98 -13.01
C TYR A 337 6.42 28.71 -12.04
N PHE A 338 5.35 28.13 -12.56
CA PHE A 338 4.28 27.56 -11.77
C PHE A 338 4.16 26.05 -12.06
N ILE A 339 4.27 25.23 -11.02
CA ILE A 339 4.09 23.79 -11.07
C ILE A 339 2.62 23.49 -10.79
N LEU A 340 1.92 22.99 -11.80
CA LEU A 340 0.55 22.49 -11.63
C LEU A 340 0.64 21.11 -10.99
N ALA A 341 0.20 21.02 -9.73
CA ALA A 341 0.38 19.79 -8.96
C ALA A 341 -0.57 18.67 -9.42
N HIS A 342 -1.81 19.03 -9.74
CA HIS A 342 -2.86 18.15 -10.25
C HIS A 342 -3.92 19.01 -10.94
N HIS A 343 -4.97 18.41 -11.51
CA HIS A 343 -6.05 19.15 -12.16
C HIS A 343 -7.33 19.11 -11.32
N HIS A 344 -8.22 20.07 -11.55
CA HIS A 344 -9.57 20.05 -11.01
C HIS A 344 -10.57 20.05 -12.15
N ILE A 345 -11.29 18.95 -12.34
CA ILE A 345 -12.26 18.80 -13.43
C ILE A 345 -13.23 19.99 -13.46
N GLY A 346 -13.38 20.60 -14.63
CA GLY A 346 -14.18 21.81 -14.88
C GLY A 346 -13.45 23.13 -14.60
N TYR A 347 -12.27 23.10 -13.99
CA TYR A 347 -11.50 24.27 -13.58
C TYR A 347 -10.06 24.25 -14.11
N SER A 348 -9.62 23.16 -14.74
CA SER A 348 -8.23 22.91 -15.11
C SER A 348 -7.61 23.98 -16.01
N HIS A 349 -8.43 24.72 -16.75
CA HIS A 349 -8.04 25.83 -17.61
C HIS A 349 -7.61 27.12 -16.86
N ILE A 350 -7.92 27.22 -15.57
CA ILE A 350 -7.69 28.41 -14.73
C ILE A 350 -6.22 28.55 -14.35
N ASP A 351 -5.53 27.44 -14.11
CA ASP A 351 -4.08 27.46 -13.87
C ASP A 351 -3.26 27.89 -15.09
N PHE A 352 -3.91 28.16 -16.24
CA PHE A 352 -3.31 28.80 -17.41
C PHE A 352 -3.44 30.33 -17.41
N ASP A 353 -4.16 30.94 -16.46
CA ASP A 353 -4.43 32.38 -16.36
C ASP A 353 -3.41 33.18 -15.55
N PHE A 354 -2.24 32.62 -15.26
CA PHE A 354 -1.15 33.38 -14.65
C PHE A 354 -0.76 34.61 -15.50
N PRO A 355 -0.19 35.68 -14.91
CA PRO A 355 0.34 36.80 -15.68
C PRO A 355 1.37 36.37 -16.75
N ALA A 356 1.56 37.22 -17.76
CA ALA A 356 2.56 36.99 -18.81
C ALA A 356 3.97 36.81 -18.23
N GLY A 357 4.76 35.90 -18.83
CA GLY A 357 6.12 35.55 -18.38
C GLY A 357 6.19 34.52 -17.26
N VAL A 358 5.05 33.92 -16.86
CA VAL A 358 5.00 32.72 -16.02
C VAL A 358 4.81 31.50 -16.92
N ASP A 359 5.79 30.61 -16.93
CA ASP A 359 5.73 29.32 -17.64
C ASP A 359 5.17 28.24 -16.70
N LEU A 360 4.56 27.22 -17.30
CA LEU A 360 3.95 26.14 -16.55
C LEU A 360 4.83 24.89 -16.59
N ILE A 361 4.83 24.14 -15.48
CA ILE A 361 5.43 22.81 -15.38
C ILE A 361 4.32 21.86 -15.00
N ILE A 362 4.07 20.85 -15.83
CA ILE A 362 2.90 19.97 -15.72
C ILE A 362 3.34 18.54 -15.99
N SER A 363 2.83 17.57 -15.22
CA SER A 363 3.06 16.17 -15.56
C SER A 363 2.28 15.80 -16.84
N TRP A 364 2.83 14.89 -17.65
CA TRP A 364 2.17 14.45 -18.88
C TRP A 364 0.78 13.84 -18.60
N GLN A 365 0.65 13.13 -17.47
CA GLN A 365 -0.57 12.49 -17.02
C GLN A 365 -1.63 13.54 -16.65
N THR A 366 -1.24 14.60 -15.93
CA THR A 366 -2.13 15.73 -15.64
C THR A 366 -2.58 16.38 -16.96
N TRP A 367 -1.64 16.66 -17.88
CA TRP A 367 -1.96 17.25 -19.18
C TRP A 367 -2.97 16.41 -19.96
N LYS A 368 -2.73 15.11 -20.06
CA LYS A 368 -3.61 14.17 -20.76
C LYS A 368 -4.99 14.07 -20.13
N ALA A 369 -5.10 14.18 -18.81
CA ALA A 369 -6.40 14.17 -18.13
C ALA A 369 -7.24 15.42 -18.45
N MET A 370 -6.60 16.52 -18.87
CA MET A 370 -7.26 17.78 -19.21
C MET A 370 -7.56 17.92 -20.72
N ASP A 371 -7.35 16.89 -21.55
CA ASP A 371 -7.40 16.99 -23.03
C ASP A 371 -8.72 17.62 -23.54
N ASP A 372 -9.84 17.30 -22.89
CA ASP A 372 -11.17 17.83 -23.23
C ASP A 372 -11.44 19.26 -22.68
N GLU A 373 -10.59 19.77 -21.78
CA GLU A 373 -10.72 21.08 -21.12
C GLU A 373 -9.64 22.08 -21.55
N ILE A 374 -8.61 21.63 -22.28
CA ILE A 374 -7.52 22.48 -22.73
C ILE A 374 -8.02 23.45 -23.80
N ARG A 375 -7.99 24.74 -23.47
CA ARG A 375 -8.06 25.84 -24.42
C ARG A 375 -6.69 26.12 -25.05
N GLU A 376 -6.66 26.95 -26.08
CA GLU A 376 -5.39 27.44 -26.65
C GLU A 376 -4.52 28.09 -25.56
N VAL A 377 -3.38 27.46 -25.24
CA VAL A 377 -2.44 27.92 -24.22
C VAL A 377 -1.35 28.77 -24.86
N ASN A 378 -1.45 30.09 -24.68
CA ASN A 378 -0.51 31.07 -25.23
C ASN A 378 0.70 31.33 -24.31
N ARG A 379 1.33 30.25 -23.80
CA ARG A 379 2.56 30.31 -22.99
C ARG A 379 3.36 29.01 -23.08
N PRO A 380 4.68 29.02 -22.79
CA PRO A 380 5.44 27.79 -22.70
C PRO A 380 4.93 26.88 -21.57
N ILE A 381 4.86 25.59 -21.88
CA ILE A 381 4.59 24.51 -20.92
C ILE A 381 5.73 23.52 -21.01
N LEU A 382 6.27 23.16 -19.85
CA LEU A 382 7.27 22.13 -19.68
C LEU A 382 6.58 20.87 -19.16
N PHE A 383 6.79 19.76 -19.86
CA PHE A 383 6.22 18.46 -19.50
C PHE A 383 7.27 17.56 -18.88
N PHE A 384 6.83 16.73 -17.94
CA PHE A 384 7.60 15.61 -17.41
C PHE A 384 6.70 14.39 -17.19
N SER A 385 7.23 13.18 -17.33
CA SER A 385 6.43 11.95 -17.20
C SER A 385 6.53 11.34 -15.81
N ASP A 386 7.75 11.03 -15.36
CA ASP A 386 7.98 10.36 -14.07
C ASP A 386 8.48 11.34 -12.98
N GLY A 387 9.37 12.24 -13.36
CA GLY A 387 9.89 13.26 -12.45
C GLY A 387 10.72 14.32 -13.17
N LEU A 388 11.01 15.41 -12.46
CA LEU A 388 11.82 16.53 -12.95
C LEU A 388 12.57 17.15 -11.79
N THR A 389 13.85 17.46 -11.98
CA THR A 389 14.67 18.12 -10.95
C THR A 389 15.05 19.51 -11.43
N LEU A 390 14.61 20.53 -10.70
CA LEU A 390 14.95 21.92 -10.95
C LEU A 390 16.08 22.37 -10.02
N LYS A 391 17.06 23.08 -10.58
CA LYS A 391 18.08 23.79 -9.81
C LYS A 391 17.73 25.28 -9.76
N LEU A 392 17.57 25.81 -8.56
CA LEU A 392 17.22 27.21 -8.30
C LEU A 392 18.30 27.85 -7.43
N GLY A 393 19.41 28.26 -8.07
CA GLY A 393 20.65 28.55 -7.36
C GLY A 393 21.16 27.28 -6.68
N GLU A 394 21.44 27.37 -5.38
CA GLU A 394 21.91 26.24 -4.56
C GLU A 394 20.78 25.27 -4.14
N ARG A 395 19.51 25.58 -4.42
CA ARG A 395 18.36 24.77 -3.99
C ARG A 395 17.94 23.77 -5.05
N THR A 396 17.53 22.59 -4.62
CA THR A 396 16.95 21.56 -5.48
C THR A 396 15.45 21.46 -5.25
N ILE A 397 14.67 21.42 -6.34
CA ILE A 397 13.23 21.13 -6.30
C ILE A 397 13.02 19.85 -7.10
N ILE A 398 12.64 18.77 -6.43
CA ILE A 398 12.38 17.46 -7.05
C ILE A 398 10.88 17.31 -7.21
N LEU A 399 10.43 17.15 -8.45
CA LEU A 399 9.06 16.82 -8.81
C LEU A 399 8.98 15.33 -9.08
N THR A 400 8.01 14.65 -8.48
CA THR A 400 7.72 13.24 -8.73
C THR A 400 6.27 13.10 -9.10
N ASN A 401 6.01 12.48 -10.25
CA ASN A 401 4.66 12.10 -10.62
C ASN A 401 4.29 10.81 -9.90
N MET A 402 3.26 10.89 -9.05
CA MET A 402 2.72 9.75 -8.31
C MET A 402 1.77 8.91 -9.15
N GLY A 403 1.44 9.35 -10.37
CA GLY A 403 0.43 8.73 -11.20
C GLY A 403 -0.96 8.96 -10.62
N ARG A 404 -1.76 7.90 -10.60
CA ARG A 404 -3.14 7.93 -10.10
C ARG A 404 -3.13 8.04 -8.58
N ALA A 405 -3.80 9.04 -8.02
CA ALA A 405 -4.07 9.14 -6.59
C ALA A 405 -5.29 10.04 -6.32
N HIS A 406 -5.08 11.32 -6.04
CA HIS A 406 -6.15 12.30 -5.92
C HIS A 406 -6.80 12.58 -7.29
N THR A 407 -6.01 12.50 -8.36
CA THR A 407 -6.40 12.56 -9.78
C THR A 407 -5.61 11.53 -10.60
N GLU A 408 -5.65 11.62 -11.92
CA GLU A 408 -4.92 10.75 -12.85
C GLU A 408 -3.40 11.00 -12.91
N GLY A 409 -2.94 12.16 -12.43
CA GLY A 409 -1.54 12.57 -12.46
C GLY A 409 -1.24 13.60 -11.39
N ASP A 410 -0.89 13.12 -10.19
CA ASP A 410 -0.56 13.97 -9.05
C ASP A 410 0.94 14.16 -8.87
N THR A 411 1.38 15.40 -8.72
CA THR A 411 2.79 15.78 -8.56
C THR A 411 3.12 16.06 -7.10
N LEU A 412 4.08 15.30 -6.58
CA LEU A 412 4.73 15.53 -5.31
C LEU A 412 5.96 16.44 -5.50
N VAL A 413 6.19 17.38 -4.59
CA VAL A 413 7.37 18.26 -4.65
C VAL A 413 8.21 18.16 -3.39
N PHE A 414 9.47 17.78 -3.52
CA PHE A 414 10.40 17.62 -2.41
C PHE A 414 11.63 18.55 -2.54
N LEU A 415 11.98 19.21 -1.44
CA LEU A 415 13.15 20.08 -1.32
C LEU A 415 14.14 19.47 -0.31
N PRO A 416 15.10 18.65 -0.78
CA PRO A 416 15.92 17.81 0.10
C PRO A 416 16.78 18.60 1.08
N GLU A 417 17.33 19.75 0.68
CA GLU A 417 18.19 20.56 1.55
C GLU A 417 17.44 21.13 2.76
N SER A 418 16.12 21.28 2.64
CA SER A 418 15.25 21.79 3.70
C SER A 418 14.34 20.71 4.32
N GLU A 419 14.38 19.49 3.78
CA GLU A 419 13.48 18.38 4.14
C GLU A 419 11.99 18.77 4.11
N VAL A 420 11.61 19.62 3.13
CA VAL A 420 10.23 20.11 2.95
C VAL A 420 9.56 19.33 1.82
N LEU A 421 8.34 18.85 2.09
CA LEU A 421 7.49 18.17 1.14
C LEU A 421 6.21 18.95 0.91
N PHE A 422 5.93 19.35 -0.33
CA PHE A 422 4.62 19.83 -0.75
C PHE A 422 3.86 18.67 -1.39
N THR A 423 2.72 18.31 -0.79
CA THR A 423 1.93 17.15 -1.22
C THR A 423 0.73 17.53 -2.06
N SER A 424 0.39 18.83 -2.16
CA SER A 424 -0.90 19.28 -2.67
C SER A 424 -2.03 18.40 -2.10
N ASP A 425 -3.03 18.08 -2.90
CA ASP A 425 -4.25 17.41 -2.48
C ASP A 425 -4.06 15.90 -2.29
N LEU A 426 -2.82 15.39 -2.29
CA LEU A 426 -2.51 14.04 -1.82
C LEU A 426 -2.67 13.90 -0.30
N VAL A 427 -2.54 14.99 0.47
CA VAL A 427 -2.66 14.98 1.94
C VAL A 427 -3.46 16.18 2.42
N TYR A 428 -4.42 15.92 3.29
CA TYR A 428 -5.25 16.93 3.95
C TYR A 428 -5.08 16.86 5.46
N VAL A 429 -4.82 17.99 6.12
CA VAL A 429 -4.65 18.06 7.57
C VAL A 429 -5.97 18.45 8.25
N LYS A 430 -6.44 17.62 9.19
CA LYS A 430 -7.72 17.80 9.92
C LYS A 430 -8.91 18.09 8.99
N SER A 431 -8.94 17.41 7.85
CA SER A 431 -9.96 17.55 6.82
C SER A 431 -10.18 16.20 6.17
N VAL A 432 -11.42 15.92 5.76
CA VAL A 432 -11.75 14.70 5.02
C VAL A 432 -11.37 14.79 3.54
N GLY A 433 -10.94 15.97 3.08
CA GLY A 433 -10.54 16.22 1.69
C GLY A 433 -11.66 16.05 0.67
N TYR A 434 -11.38 16.43 -0.57
CA TYR A 434 -12.20 16.06 -1.72
C TYR A 434 -11.57 14.83 -2.38
N MET A 435 -12.38 13.82 -2.69
CA MET A 435 -11.90 12.56 -3.28
C MET A 435 -12.75 12.16 -4.49
N GLY A 436 -13.52 13.09 -5.07
CA GLY A 436 -14.51 12.79 -6.11
C GLY A 436 -13.93 12.20 -7.38
N ASP A 437 -12.67 12.53 -7.66
CA ASP A 437 -11.94 12.08 -8.84
C ASP A 437 -10.87 11.04 -8.49
N GLY A 438 -10.61 10.83 -7.19
CA GLY A 438 -9.52 10.00 -6.70
C GLY A 438 -9.65 8.51 -6.99
N HIS A 439 -8.51 7.82 -6.96
CA HIS A 439 -8.32 6.40 -7.22
C HIS A 439 -7.84 5.70 -5.95
N MET A 440 -8.70 4.91 -5.32
CA MET A 440 -8.54 4.57 -3.90
C MET A 440 -7.36 3.62 -3.63
N GLU A 441 -7.13 2.65 -4.51
CA GLU A 441 -6.01 1.70 -4.41
C GLU A 441 -4.67 2.42 -4.62
N ASP A 442 -4.55 3.16 -5.71
CA ASP A 442 -3.33 3.85 -6.09
C ASP A 442 -2.97 4.98 -5.11
N TRP A 443 -3.98 5.67 -4.56
CA TRP A 443 -3.77 6.73 -3.56
C TRP A 443 -3.25 6.18 -2.24
N LEU A 444 -3.72 5.01 -1.77
CA LEU A 444 -3.15 4.37 -0.57
C LEU A 444 -1.66 4.05 -0.75
N LEU A 445 -1.26 3.51 -1.90
CA LEU A 445 0.15 3.25 -2.22
C LEU A 445 0.98 4.54 -2.25
N THR A 446 0.41 5.61 -2.81
CA THR A 446 1.01 6.94 -2.79
C THR A 446 1.23 7.44 -1.37
N LEU A 447 0.23 7.30 -0.48
CA LEU A 447 0.34 7.69 0.93
C LEU A 447 1.43 6.91 1.68
N GLU A 448 1.61 5.61 1.39
CA GLU A 448 2.72 4.83 1.94
C GLU A 448 4.10 5.29 1.43
N PHE A 449 4.19 5.66 0.16
CA PHE A 449 5.43 6.17 -0.40
C PHE A 449 5.83 7.49 0.25
N ILE A 450 4.91 8.46 0.34
CA ILE A 450 5.22 9.79 0.88
C ILE A 450 5.54 9.74 2.38
N GLU A 451 4.94 8.82 3.14
CA GLU A 451 5.29 8.60 4.55
C GLU A 451 6.76 8.17 4.69
N ARG A 452 7.23 7.27 3.81
CA ARG A 452 8.61 6.73 3.83
C ARG A 452 9.67 7.75 3.43
N LEU A 453 9.30 8.82 2.73
CA LEU A 453 10.24 9.91 2.43
C LEU A 453 10.75 10.59 3.71
N GLY A 454 9.99 10.51 4.82
CA GLY A 454 10.44 11.01 6.11
C GLY A 454 10.67 12.52 6.16
N ALA A 455 9.93 13.29 5.35
CA ALA A 455 10.06 14.74 5.29
C ALA A 455 9.80 15.40 6.66
N ARG A 456 10.66 16.34 7.04
CA ARG A 456 10.55 17.03 8.33
C ARG A 456 9.37 17.99 8.37
N LYS A 457 9.08 18.64 7.25
CA LYS A 457 8.01 19.62 7.11
C LYS A 457 7.15 19.28 5.91
N ILE A 458 5.84 19.44 6.07
CA ILE A 458 4.85 19.15 5.04
C ILE A 458 3.98 20.37 4.81
N ILE A 459 3.82 20.76 3.55
CA ILE A 459 2.83 21.72 3.09
C ILE A 459 1.71 20.89 2.44
N PRO A 460 0.59 20.63 3.15
CA PRO A 460 -0.52 19.84 2.63
C PRO A 460 -1.33 20.63 1.60
N GLY A 461 -2.23 19.99 0.87
CA GLY A 461 -3.19 20.65 -0.01
C GLY A 461 -4.21 21.47 0.76
N PHE A 462 -4.52 21.07 2.00
CA PHE A 462 -5.35 21.85 2.90
C PHE A 462 -4.90 21.72 4.36
N GLY A 463 -5.01 22.81 5.11
CA GLY A 463 -4.67 22.88 6.52
C GLY A 463 -3.27 23.48 6.77
N PRO A 464 -2.81 23.48 8.03
CA PRO A 464 -1.53 24.10 8.40
C PRO A 464 -0.32 23.29 7.92
N ILE A 465 0.85 23.95 7.87
CA ILE A 465 2.15 23.26 7.74
C ILE A 465 2.27 22.22 8.87
N SER A 466 2.73 21.02 8.54
CA SER A 466 2.81 19.91 9.49
C SER A 466 4.05 19.03 9.31
N SER A 467 4.00 17.80 9.81
CA SER A 467 5.01 16.75 9.75
C SER A 467 4.41 15.44 9.24
N THR A 468 5.26 14.43 9.04
CA THR A 468 4.87 13.06 8.66
C THR A 468 3.78 12.46 9.55
N ASP A 469 3.66 12.87 10.81
CA ASP A 469 2.58 12.39 11.70
C ASP A 469 1.18 12.68 11.13
N GLU A 470 1.00 13.80 10.42
CA GLU A 470 -0.28 14.09 9.77
C GLU A 470 -0.48 13.31 8.47
N ILE A 471 0.58 12.87 7.77
CA ILE A 471 0.43 11.89 6.69
C ILE A 471 -0.17 10.61 7.27
N VAL A 472 0.38 10.13 8.39
CA VAL A 472 -0.10 8.91 9.06
C VAL A 472 -1.57 9.07 9.43
N ARG A 473 -1.95 10.19 10.07
CA ARG A 473 -3.36 10.45 10.43
C ARG A 473 -4.29 10.55 9.22
N PHE A 474 -3.87 11.19 8.14
CA PHE A 474 -4.69 11.27 6.92
C PHE A 474 -4.82 9.90 6.26
N LYS A 475 -3.73 9.13 6.21
CA LYS A 475 -3.73 7.75 5.73
C LYS A 475 -4.64 6.86 6.56
N ASP A 476 -4.66 7.02 7.89
CA ASP A 476 -5.59 6.28 8.76
C ASP A 476 -7.06 6.62 8.46
N PHE A 477 -7.40 7.89 8.35
CA PHE A 477 -8.75 8.30 7.90
C PHE A 477 -9.12 7.71 6.54
N PHE A 478 -8.23 7.85 5.56
CA PHE A 478 -8.43 7.34 4.21
C PHE A 478 -8.68 5.83 4.22
N ARG A 479 -7.82 5.11 4.96
CA ARG A 479 -7.91 3.67 5.17
C ARG A 479 -9.26 3.30 5.81
N GLU A 480 -9.66 3.94 6.90
CA GLU A 480 -10.94 3.67 7.58
C GLU A 480 -12.15 3.93 6.67
N MET A 481 -12.12 4.97 5.85
CA MET A 481 -13.17 5.24 4.86
C MET A 481 -13.27 4.14 3.82
N VAL A 482 -12.15 3.79 3.18
CA VAL A 482 -12.10 2.75 2.15
C VAL A 482 -12.54 1.40 2.74
N THR A 483 -12.17 1.11 3.99
CA THR A 483 -12.73 0.00 4.78
C THR A 483 -14.24 0.06 4.85
N ALA A 484 -14.80 1.15 5.36
CA ALA A 484 -16.22 1.17 5.64
C ALA A 484 -17.03 1.00 4.34
N VAL A 485 -16.54 1.53 3.22
CA VAL A 485 -17.14 1.32 1.90
C VAL A 485 -17.12 -0.14 1.46
N LEU A 486 -16.00 -0.85 1.63
CA LEU A 486 -15.95 -2.25 1.24
C LEU A 486 -16.89 -3.10 2.13
N LYS A 487 -17.16 -2.75 3.41
CA LYS A 487 -18.15 -3.42 4.31
C LYS A 487 -19.49 -3.45 3.67
N HIS A 488 -19.85 -2.36 3.02
CA HIS A 488 -21.08 -2.28 2.28
C HIS A 488 -21.06 -3.15 1.03
N LEU A 489 -20.02 -3.06 0.19
CA LEU A 489 -19.92 -3.84 -1.04
C LEU A 489 -20.06 -5.35 -0.76
N GLU A 490 -19.50 -5.81 0.35
CA GLU A 490 -19.43 -7.20 0.74
C GLU A 490 -20.75 -7.82 1.15
N ARG A 491 -21.52 -7.05 1.92
CA ARG A 491 -22.89 -7.39 2.29
C ARG A 491 -23.82 -7.36 1.07
N GLY A 492 -23.32 -6.88 -0.07
CA GLY A 492 -24.12 -6.66 -1.27
C GLY A 492 -24.96 -5.40 -1.18
N ASP A 493 -24.64 -4.48 -0.27
CA ASP A 493 -25.37 -3.23 -0.11
C ASP A 493 -25.27 -2.41 -1.41
N SER A 494 -26.38 -1.81 -1.81
CA SER A 494 -26.39 -0.86 -2.92
C SER A 494 -25.63 0.43 -2.56
N LEU A 495 -25.24 1.21 -3.57
CA LEU A 495 -24.67 2.54 -3.35
C LEU A 495 -25.61 3.41 -2.50
N GLU A 496 -26.92 3.38 -2.76
CA GLU A 496 -27.88 4.18 -2.00
C GLU A 496 -27.94 3.77 -0.53
N GLN A 497 -27.95 2.46 -0.25
CA GLN A 497 -27.93 1.94 1.12
C GLN A 497 -26.61 2.30 1.83
N THR A 498 -25.48 2.17 1.13
CA THR A 498 -24.15 2.59 1.61
C THR A 498 -24.18 4.05 2.04
N LEU A 499 -24.61 4.97 1.17
CA LEU A 499 -24.66 6.40 1.47
C LEU A 499 -25.63 6.77 2.60
N ARG A 500 -26.66 5.95 2.84
CA ARG A 500 -27.62 6.17 3.94
C ARG A 500 -27.09 5.71 5.29
N THR A 501 -26.21 4.70 5.32
CA THR A 501 -25.81 4.00 6.56
C THR A 501 -24.34 4.15 6.91
N PHE A 502 -23.51 4.64 5.98
CA PHE A 502 -22.11 4.94 6.22
C PHE A 502 -21.95 6.07 7.25
N SER A 503 -21.04 5.87 8.20
CA SER A 503 -20.62 6.90 9.15
C SER A 503 -19.22 6.59 9.68
N LEU A 504 -18.43 7.64 9.89
CA LEU A 504 -17.16 7.60 10.63
C LEU A 504 -17.17 8.69 11.70
N PRO A 505 -17.86 8.50 12.84
CA PRO A 505 -18.15 9.56 13.80
C PRO A 505 -16.88 10.17 14.43
N GLU A 506 -15.80 9.39 14.53
CA GLU A 506 -14.49 9.85 15.01
C GLU A 506 -13.92 11.05 14.22
N TYR A 507 -14.26 11.20 12.93
CA TYR A 507 -13.79 12.31 12.09
C TYR A 507 -14.82 13.44 11.95
N ARG A 508 -15.91 13.44 12.72
CA ARG A 508 -16.96 14.46 12.59
C ARG A 508 -16.47 15.89 12.78
N ASN A 509 -15.36 16.08 13.49
CA ASN A 509 -14.72 17.38 13.70
C ASN A 509 -13.76 17.78 12.58
N TYR A 510 -13.54 16.93 11.57
CA TYR A 510 -12.69 17.27 10.43
C TYR A 510 -13.42 18.22 9.49
N ASN A 511 -12.67 19.15 8.91
CA ASN A 511 -13.21 20.05 7.91
C ASN A 511 -13.76 19.27 6.71
N GLY A 512 -14.90 19.72 6.20
CA GLY A 512 -15.55 19.10 5.05
C GLY A 512 -16.29 17.80 5.33
N TYR A 513 -16.37 17.32 6.59
CA TYR A 513 -17.04 16.05 6.93
C TYR A 513 -18.47 15.98 6.38
N ASP A 514 -19.32 16.94 6.74
CA ASP A 514 -20.72 16.96 6.30
C ASP A 514 -20.86 17.26 4.79
N GLN A 515 -19.86 17.92 4.19
CA GLN A 515 -19.90 18.37 2.80
C GLN A 515 -19.42 17.29 1.82
N PHE A 516 -18.27 16.68 2.08
CA PHE A 516 -17.55 15.83 1.14
C PHE A 516 -17.65 14.35 1.46
N LEU A 517 -17.91 13.95 2.71
CA LEU A 517 -17.86 12.52 3.06
C LEU A 517 -18.80 11.68 2.20
N ARG A 518 -20.03 12.14 1.97
CA ARG A 518 -20.99 11.45 1.11
C ARG A 518 -20.49 11.30 -0.33
N LEU A 519 -19.80 12.32 -0.85
CA LEU A 519 -19.23 12.31 -2.19
C LEU A 519 -18.01 11.38 -2.27
N ASN A 520 -17.11 11.44 -1.28
CA ASN A 520 -15.93 10.59 -1.17
C ASN A 520 -16.34 9.12 -1.07
N VAL A 521 -17.35 8.80 -0.25
CA VAL A 521 -17.94 7.46 -0.11
C VAL A 521 -18.53 6.97 -1.44
N ARG A 522 -19.23 7.85 -2.17
CA ARG A 522 -19.76 7.50 -3.50
C ARG A 522 -18.63 7.15 -4.45
N ARG A 523 -17.59 7.98 -4.54
CA ARG A 523 -16.45 7.73 -5.43
C ARG A 523 -15.74 6.44 -5.06
N ALA A 524 -15.41 6.27 -3.77
CA ALA A 524 -14.81 5.05 -3.27
C ALA A 524 -15.65 3.81 -3.62
N TYR A 525 -16.97 3.85 -3.40
CA TYR A 525 -17.83 2.71 -3.72
C TYR A 525 -17.75 2.34 -5.21
N LEU A 526 -17.80 3.33 -6.11
CA LEU A 526 -17.77 3.09 -7.54
C LEU A 526 -16.40 2.57 -8.02
N ASP A 527 -15.31 3.23 -7.60
CA ASP A 527 -13.94 2.84 -7.96
C ASP A 527 -13.61 1.44 -7.45
N LEU A 528 -13.93 1.16 -6.18
CA LEU A 528 -13.66 -0.12 -5.55
C LEU A 528 -14.53 -1.24 -6.13
N LYS A 529 -15.80 -0.95 -6.44
CA LYS A 529 -16.70 -1.90 -7.13
C LYS A 529 -16.15 -2.28 -8.50
N GLU A 530 -15.57 -1.33 -9.23
CA GLU A 530 -15.00 -1.60 -10.54
C GLU A 530 -13.68 -2.37 -10.46
N ASN A 531 -12.76 -1.95 -9.60
CA ASN A 531 -11.39 -2.45 -9.56
C ASN A 531 -11.24 -3.73 -8.73
N PHE A 532 -12.04 -3.92 -7.68
CA PHE A 532 -11.91 -5.09 -6.78
C PHE A 532 -12.85 -6.24 -7.12
N LEU A 533 -13.87 -6.02 -7.96
CA LEU A 533 -14.79 -7.09 -8.38
C LEU A 533 -14.44 -7.71 -9.74
N LYS A 534 -13.67 -7.02 -10.59
CA LYS A 534 -12.99 -7.60 -11.76
C LYS A 534 -11.82 -8.46 -11.28
#